data_AF-W3TYJ8-F1
#
_entry.id   AF-W3TYJ8-F1
#
_cell.length_a   1.000
_cell.length_b   1.000
_cell.length_c   1.000
_cell.angle_alpha   90.00
_cell.angle_beta   90.00
_cell.angle_gamma   90.00
#
_symmetry.space_group_name_H-M   'P 1'
#
loop_
_entity.id
_entity.type
_entity.pdbx_description
1 polymer ?
#
loop_
_entity_poly.entity_id
_entity_poly.type
_entity_poly.pdbx_seq_one_letter_code
_entity_poly.pdbx_strand_id
1 'polypeptide(L)'
;MLRHLLKLMAFIFVTLTIIVLALDSTHSVSVSHWTTTPLNKMLVNLLKTDIYGLNQSIRNIMPPFLSSICITLTCLPGWSILGALAIGFCLLNYKKQKPFHKISYT
;
A
#
# COMPACT_ATOMS: atom_id res chain seq x y z
N MET A 1 -13.62 -9.46 -16.15
CA MET A 1 -12.75 -10.19 -15.19
C MET A 1 -11.75 -9.26 -14.50
N LEU A 2 -11.04 -8.39 -15.23
CA LEU A 2 -10.09 -7.40 -14.68
C LEU A 2 -10.65 -6.57 -13.51
N ARG A 3 -11.89 -6.09 -13.61
CA ARG A 3 -12.56 -5.34 -12.54
C ARG A 3 -12.70 -6.12 -11.23
N HIS A 4 -13.00 -7.42 -11.31
CA HIS A 4 -13.10 -8.27 -10.13
C HIS A 4 -11.73 -8.50 -9.51
N LEU A 5 -10.68 -8.65 -10.33
CA LEU A 5 -9.30 -8.73 -9.87
C LEU A 5 -8.85 -7.44 -9.17
N LEU A 6 -9.13 -6.26 -9.75
CA LEU A 6 -8.82 -4.98 -9.11
C LEU A 6 -9.58 -4.79 -7.79
N LYS A 7 -10.84 -5.24 -7.71
CA LYS A 7 -11.62 -5.23 -6.46
C LYS A 7 -11.00 -6.12 -5.39
N LEU A 8 -10.56 -7.32 -5.77
CA LEU A 8 -9.90 -8.27 -4.87
C LEU A 8 -8.55 -7.73 -4.40
N MET A 9 -7.74 -7.16 -5.30
CA MET A 9 -6.49 -6.51 -4.94
C MET A 9 -6.73 -5.34 -3.98
N ALA A 10 -7.68 -4.43 -4.29
CA ALA A 10 -8.04 -3.34 -3.39
C ALA A 10 -8.40 -3.85 -1.99
N PHE A 11 -9.22 -4.90 -1.90
CA PHE A 11 -9.59 -5.50 -0.62
C PHE A 11 -8.38 -6.04 0.15
N ILE A 12 -7.48 -6.76 -0.52
CA ILE A 12 -6.25 -7.28 0.10
C ILE A 12 -5.37 -6.14 0.63
N PHE A 13 -5.13 -5.11 -0.18
CA PHE A 13 -4.30 -3.97 0.20
C PHE A 13 -4.91 -3.15 1.34
N VAL A 14 -6.24 -2.92 1.34
CA VAL A 14 -6.93 -2.28 2.46
C VAL A 14 -6.74 -3.08 3.74
N THR A 15 -6.95 -4.40 3.67
CA THR A 15 -6.83 -5.29 4.84
C THR A 15 -5.40 -5.26 5.40
N LEU A 16 -4.40 -5.38 4.53
CA LEU A 16 -2.99 -5.28 4.93
C LEU A 16 -2.66 -3.92 5.54
N THR A 17 -3.19 -2.83 4.97
CA THR A 17 -2.99 -1.48 5.49
C THR A 17 -3.50 -1.37 6.92
N ILE A 18 -4.71 -1.87 7.19
CA ILE A 18 -5.32 -1.84 8.53
C ILE A 18 -4.50 -2.67 9.52
N ILE A 19 -4.04 -3.86 9.12
CA ILE A 19 -3.20 -4.73 9.97
C ILE A 19 -1.90 -4.01 10.34
N VAL A 20 -1.18 -3.47 9.35
CA VAL A 20 0.10 -2.78 9.60
C VAL A 20 -0.10 -1.53 10.44
N LEU A 21 -1.17 -0.77 10.18
CA LEU A 21 -1.51 0.40 10.97
C LEU A 21 -1.80 0.04 12.44
N ALA A 22 -2.53 -1.05 12.68
CA ALA A 22 -2.82 -1.53 14.03
C ALA A 22 -1.54 -1.99 14.76
N LEU A 23 -0.63 -2.66 14.07
CA LEU A 23 0.67 -3.07 14.61
C LEU A 23 1.51 -1.85 15.02
N ASP A 24 1.67 -0.87 14.12
CA ASP A 24 2.42 0.36 14.41
C ASP A 24 1.76 1.17 15.54
N SER A 25 0.43 1.21 15.60
CA SER A 25 -0.31 1.88 16.69
C SER A 25 -0.07 1.19 18.03
N THR A 26 -0.13 -0.14 18.07
CA THR A 26 0.11 -0.92 19.28
C THR A 26 1.54 -0.75 19.77
N HIS A 27 2.51 -0.80 18.85
CA HIS A 27 3.90 -0.55 19.17
C HIS A 27 4.09 0.87 19.73
N SER A 28 3.48 1.87 19.10
CA SER A 28 3.56 3.26 19.55
C SER A 28 2.99 3.48 20.95
N VAL A 29 1.88 2.82 21.28
CA VAL A 29 1.31 2.84 22.63
C VAL A 29 2.25 2.17 23.62
N SER A 30 2.84 1.02 23.26
CA SER A 30 3.77 0.28 24.11
C SER A 30 5.03 1.09 24.46
N VAL A 31 5.62 1.78 23.48
CA VAL A 31 6.81 2.61 23.69
C VAL A 31 6.50 4.06 24.09
N SER A 32 5.21 4.41 24.27
CA SER A 32 4.74 5.79 24.55
C SER A 32 5.30 6.85 23.59
N HIS A 33 5.65 6.45 22.38
CA HIS A 33 6.25 7.30 21.36
C HIS A 33 5.68 6.93 19.99
N TRP A 34 5.50 7.93 19.12
CA TRP A 34 5.02 7.69 17.76
C TRP A 34 6.09 6.92 16.98
N THR A 35 5.83 5.64 16.70
CA THR A 35 6.73 4.76 15.96
C THR A 35 6.03 4.19 14.74
N THR A 36 6.67 4.35 13.58
CA THR A 36 6.16 3.81 12.32
C THR A 36 7.20 2.91 11.70
N THR A 37 6.79 1.72 11.27
CA THR A 37 7.71 0.77 10.64
C THR A 37 7.83 1.08 9.15
N PRO A 38 9.05 1.35 8.64
CA PRO A 38 9.24 1.61 7.22
C PRO A 38 9.05 0.33 6.40
N LEU A 39 8.54 0.47 5.17
CA LEU A 39 8.22 -0.66 4.30
C LEU A 39 9.45 -1.52 3.98
N ASN A 40 10.62 -0.91 3.77
CA ASN A 40 11.86 -1.62 3.48
C ASN A 40 12.22 -2.63 4.59
N LYS A 41 12.02 -2.25 5.86
CA LYS A 41 12.29 -3.11 7.02
C LYS A 41 11.31 -4.27 7.10
N MET A 42 10.03 -4.04 6.78
CA MET A 42 9.04 -5.11 6.67
C MET A 42 9.39 -6.09 5.54
N LEU A 43 9.78 -5.59 4.36
CA LEU A 43 10.13 -6.42 3.21
C LEU A 43 11.38 -7.27 3.46
N VAL A 44 12.41 -6.67 4.05
CA VAL A 44 13.65 -7.36 4.46
C VAL A 44 13.34 -8.49 5.42
N ASN A 45 12.50 -8.24 6.43
CA ASN A 45 12.09 -9.25 7.40
C ASN A 45 11.25 -10.37 6.75
N LEU A 46 10.35 -10.02 5.83
CA LEU A 46 9.49 -10.98 5.11
C LEU A 46 10.30 -11.87 4.16
N LEU A 47 11.21 -11.27 3.38
CA LEU A 47 12.02 -11.94 2.37
C LEU A 47 13.27 -12.61 2.95
N LYS A 48 13.53 -12.43 4.26
CA LYS A 48 14.76 -12.88 4.93
C LYS A 48 16.02 -12.45 4.16
N THR A 49 16.05 -11.20 3.75
CA THR A 49 17.15 -10.59 2.99
C THR A 49 17.63 -9.32 3.69
N ASP A 50 18.75 -8.75 3.25
CA ASP A 50 19.27 -7.49 3.78
C ASP A 50 18.76 -6.27 3.01
N ILE A 51 18.77 -5.10 3.64
CA ILE A 51 18.41 -3.82 3.00
C ILE A 51 19.27 -3.57 1.76
N TYR A 52 20.56 -3.92 1.81
CA TYR A 52 21.45 -3.78 0.66
C TYR A 52 21.03 -4.69 -0.51
N GLY A 53 20.71 -5.95 -0.22
CA GLY A 53 20.23 -6.90 -1.22
C GLY A 53 18.92 -6.45 -1.87
N LEU A 54 17.99 -5.93 -1.07
CA LEU A 54 16.73 -5.36 -1.55
C LEU A 54 16.97 -4.12 -2.43
N ASN A 55 17.81 -3.19 -1.99
CA ASN A 55 18.14 -1.99 -2.77
C ASN A 55 18.85 -2.34 -4.08
N GLN A 56 19.75 -3.33 -4.06
CA GLN A 56 20.44 -3.80 -5.26
C GLN A 56 19.46 -4.44 -6.24
N SER A 57 18.51 -5.23 -5.76
CA SER A 57 17.45 -5.81 -6.60
C SER A 57 16.63 -4.72 -7.29
N ILE A 58 16.23 -3.68 -6.56
CA ILE A 58 15.50 -2.53 -7.13
C ILE A 58 16.34 -1.82 -8.20
N ARG A 59 17.62 -1.59 -7.95
CA ARG A 59 18.56 -0.97 -8.91
C ARG A 59 18.76 -1.80 -10.17
N ASN A 60 18.73 -3.13 -10.07
CA ASN A 60 18.90 -4.02 -11.20
C ASN A 60 17.65 -4.09 -12.10
N ILE A 61 16.45 -3.89 -11.54
CA ILE A 61 15.18 -4.00 -12.26
C ILE A 61 14.79 -2.67 -12.93
N MET A 62 15.12 -1.54 -12.30
CA MET A 62 14.61 -0.23 -12.71
C MET A 62 15.74 0.72 -13.14
N PRO A 63 15.45 1.66 -14.07
CA PRO A 63 16.39 2.74 -14.41
C PRO A 63 16.86 3.53 -13.17
N PRO A 64 18.05 4.17 -13.20
CA PRO A 64 18.65 4.82 -12.03
C PRO A 64 17.74 5.86 -11.35
N PHE A 65 17.01 6.64 -12.15
CA PHE A 65 16.08 7.64 -11.62
C PHE A 65 14.89 7.01 -10.88
N LEU A 66 14.27 5.99 -11.48
CA LEU A 66 13.11 5.31 -10.89
C LEU A 66 13.50 4.44 -9.69
N SER A 67 14.68 3.81 -9.72
CA SER A 67 15.18 3.02 -8.58
C SER A 67 15.44 3.92 -7.36
N SER A 68 15.99 5.12 -7.54
CA SER A 68 16.17 6.09 -6.45
C SER A 68 14.84 6.51 -5.82
N ILE A 69 13.83 6.78 -6.65
CA ILE A 69 12.48 7.11 -6.18
C ILE A 69 11.85 5.92 -5.45
N CYS A 70 11.99 4.71 -6.00
CA CYS A 70 11.44 3.51 -5.38
C CYS A 70 12.07 3.24 -4.01
N ILE A 71 13.41 3.34 -3.90
CA ILE A 71 14.14 3.16 -2.64
C ILE A 71 13.67 4.20 -1.61
N THR A 72 13.60 5.48 -1.97
CA THR A 72 13.12 6.52 -1.05
C THR A 72 11.67 6.33 -0.65
N LEU A 73 10.81 5.87 -1.56
CA LEU A 73 9.43 5.53 -1.26
C LEU A 73 9.36 4.40 -0.24
N THR A 74 10.20 3.36 -0.34
CA THR A 74 10.21 2.24 0.63
C THR A 74 10.65 2.64 2.04
N CYS A 75 11.23 3.82 2.24
CA CYS A 75 11.54 4.36 3.57
C CYS A 75 10.32 4.97 4.27
N LEU A 76 9.22 5.20 3.56
CA LEU A 76 7.97 5.68 4.17
C LEU A 76 7.30 4.58 5.00
N PRO A 77 6.39 4.95 5.93
CA PRO A 77 5.62 3.99 6.71
C PRO A 77 4.90 2.97 5.83
N GLY A 78 4.99 1.69 6.19
CA GLY A 78 4.42 0.60 5.38
C GLY A 78 2.92 0.78 5.13
N TRP A 79 2.17 1.16 6.17
CA TRP A 79 0.73 1.43 6.06
C TRP A 79 0.42 2.57 5.09
N SER A 80 1.27 3.61 5.01
CA SER A 80 1.04 4.75 4.12
C SER A 80 1.14 4.35 2.65
N ILE A 81 2.14 3.53 2.31
CA ILE A 81 2.34 3.08 0.91
C ILE A 81 1.24 2.08 0.52
N LEU A 82 0.94 1.12 1.39
CA LEU A 82 -0.13 0.14 1.16
C LEU A 82 -1.49 0.85 1.02
N GLY A 83 -1.75 1.85 1.84
CA GLY A 83 -2.96 2.67 1.77
C GLY A 83 -3.06 3.46 0.48
N ALA A 84 -1.98 4.08 0.02
CA ALA A 84 -1.94 4.79 -1.26
C ALA A 84 -2.26 3.86 -2.44
N LEU A 85 -1.68 2.64 -2.45
CA LEU A 85 -1.98 1.62 -3.45
C LEU A 85 -3.44 1.17 -3.39
N ALA A 86 -3.97 0.93 -2.19
CA ALA A 86 -5.37 0.58 -1.98
C ALA A 86 -6.32 1.63 -2.56
N ILE A 87 -6.06 2.92 -2.28
CA ILE A 87 -6.84 4.03 -2.81
C ILE A 87 -6.75 4.06 -4.34
N GLY A 88 -5.56 3.88 -4.91
CA GLY A 88 -5.36 3.77 -6.36
C GLY A 88 -6.23 2.67 -6.99
N PHE A 89 -6.23 1.46 -6.42
CA PHE A 89 -7.08 0.37 -6.91
C PHE A 89 -8.58 0.64 -6.73
N CYS A 90 -8.98 1.27 -5.63
CA CYS A 90 -10.37 1.68 -5.41
C CYS A 90 -10.84 2.71 -6.45
N LEU A 91 -10.02 3.73 -6.73
CA LEU A 91 -10.34 4.76 -7.73
C LEU A 91 -10.43 4.17 -9.14
N LEU A 92 -9.51 3.27 -9.50
CA LEU A 92 -9.57 2.57 -10.80
C LEU A 92 -10.84 1.69 -10.93
N ASN A 93 -11.39 1.22 -9.82
CA ASN A 93 -12.63 0.44 -9.80
C ASN A 93 -13.89 1.32 -9.69
N TYR A 94 -13.75 2.61 -9.36
CA TYR A 94 -14.87 3.51 -9.17
C TYR A 94 -15.67 3.63 -10.47
N LYS A 95 -16.94 3.20 -10.42
CA LYS A 95 -17.88 3.40 -11.51
C LYS A 95 -18.69 4.64 -11.14
N LYS A 96 -18.81 5.61 -12.05
CA LYS A 96 -19.77 6.71 -11.88
C LYS A 96 -21.13 6.08 -11.59
N GLN A 97 -21.71 6.41 -10.43
CA GLN A 97 -23.07 5.99 -10.13
C GLN A 97 -23.96 6.49 -11.27
N LYS A 98 -24.72 5.60 -11.90
CA LYS A 98 -25.73 6.03 -12.88
C LYS A 98 -26.67 6.98 -12.14
N PRO A 99 -27.00 8.16 -12.70
CA PRO A 99 -27.91 9.08 -12.05
C PRO A 99 -29.18 8.30 -11.70
N PHE A 100 -29.65 8.47 -10.47
CA PHE A 100 -30.90 7.89 -9.99
C PHE A 100 -31.95 8.12 -11.07
N HIS A 101 -32.44 7.03 -11.68
CA HIS A 101 -33.58 7.09 -12.57
C HIS A 101 -34.71 7.65 -11.72
N LYS A 102 -35.09 8.92 -11.94
CA LYS A 102 -36.30 9.49 -11.34
C LYS A 102 -37.44 8.58 -11.78
N ILE A 103 -38.00 7.83 -10.85
CA ILE A 103 -39.24 7.09 -11.05
C ILE A 103 -40.29 8.19 -11.23
N SER A 104 -40.68 8.46 -12.47
CA SER A 104 -41.80 9.35 -12.77
C SER A 104 -43.06 8.54 -12.55
N TYR A 105 -43.76 8.81 -11.45
CA TYR A 105 -45.12 8.31 -11.25
C TYR A 105 -46.04 9.16 -12.14
N THR A 106 -46.57 8.55 -13.19
CA THR A 106 -47.70 9.05 -13.97
C THR A 106 -48.99 8.63 -13.29
#